data_AF-A0A937MLB9-F1
#
_entry.id   AF-A0A937MLB9-F1
#
_cell.length_a   1.000
_cell.length_b   1.000
_cell.length_c   1.000
_cell.angle_alpha   90.00
_cell.angle_beta   90.00
_cell.angle_gamma   90.00
#
_symmetry.space_group_name_H-M   'P 1'
#
loop_
_entity.id
_entity.type
_entity.pdbx_description
1 polymer ?
#
loop_
_entity_poly.entity_id
_entity_poly.type
_entity_poly.pdbx_seq_one_letter_code
_entity_poly.pdbx_strand_id
1 'polypeptide(L)'
;EHKHTPEIEFHSGLAHRPLFVPSVGRFAQGMIVSLPLQLWSLSGKPSPADLQNVYAAFYDGGPFVTVSAASAADAMANLDPEALNGTNQLAIHVFGNAQRGQAVVCAVLDNLGKGASGQAVQNMNLMLGFEETAGLT
;
A
#
# COMPACT_ATOMS: atom_id res chain seq x y z
N GLU A 1 14.47 13.22 11.12
CA GLU A 1 13.99 13.31 9.72
C GLU A 1 14.27 12.01 9.00
N HIS A 2 13.40 11.59 8.08
CA HIS A 2 13.59 10.33 7.33
C HIS A 2 13.92 10.59 5.85
N LYS A 3 14.81 9.78 5.30
CA LYS A 3 15.33 9.94 3.93
C LYS A 3 14.28 9.79 2.82
N HIS A 4 13.22 9.01 3.05
CA HIS A 4 12.14 8.80 2.07
C HIS A 4 11.07 9.88 2.07
N THR A 5 11.06 10.81 3.03
CA THR A 5 10.01 11.82 3.08
C THR A 5 9.97 12.73 1.84
N PRO A 6 11.10 13.19 1.26
CA PRO A 6 11.08 13.97 0.01
C PRO A 6 10.49 13.19 -1.18
N GLU A 7 10.79 11.89 -1.29
CA GLU A 7 10.28 11.01 -2.34
C GLU A 7 8.75 10.84 -2.23
N ILE A 8 8.25 10.62 -1.00
CA ILE A 8 6.81 10.51 -0.74
C ILE A 8 6.10 11.82 -1.09
N GLU A 9 6.65 12.97 -0.69
CA GLU A 9 6.09 14.29 -1.02
C GLU A 9 5.99 14.50 -2.53
N PHE A 10 7.05 14.16 -3.28
CA PHE A 10 7.07 14.27 -4.74
C PHE A 10 6.02 13.41 -5.43
N HIS A 11 5.92 12.11 -5.07
CA HIS A 11 5.03 11.18 -5.76
C HIS A 11 3.56 11.26 -5.31
N SER A 12 3.30 11.70 -4.07
CA SER A 12 1.91 11.83 -3.57
C SER A 12 1.18 13.08 -4.07
N GLY A 13 1.91 14.09 -4.55
CA GLY A 13 1.32 15.37 -4.96
C GLY A 13 0.72 16.17 -3.80
N LEU A 14 1.10 15.88 -2.55
CA LEU A 14 0.65 16.63 -1.38
C LEU A 14 1.19 18.06 -1.43
N ALA A 15 0.36 19.03 -1.07
CA ALA A 15 0.76 20.44 -0.98
C ALA A 15 1.75 20.71 0.17
N HIS A 16 1.85 19.79 1.12
CA HIS A 16 2.70 19.89 2.30
C HIS A 16 3.36 18.55 2.59
N ARG A 17 4.58 18.63 3.13
CA ARG A 17 5.34 17.49 3.57
C ARG A 17 4.54 16.55 4.50
N PRO A 18 4.47 15.25 4.20
CA PRO A 18 3.73 14.31 5.03
C PRO A 18 4.44 14.01 6.35
N LEU A 19 3.66 13.64 7.36
CA LEU A 19 4.18 12.98 8.55
C LEU A 19 4.53 11.53 8.21
N PHE A 20 5.79 11.16 8.42
CA PHE A 20 6.28 9.81 8.18
C PHE A 20 7.04 9.31 9.40
N VAL A 21 6.55 8.24 10.01
CA VAL A 21 7.08 7.66 11.25
C VAL A 21 7.35 6.17 11.03
N PRO A 22 8.59 5.78 10.71
CA PRO A 22 8.94 4.37 10.58
C PRO A 22 9.12 3.73 11.96
N SER A 23 8.77 2.46 12.04
CA SER A 23 9.04 1.58 13.18
C SER A 23 9.62 0.26 12.67
N VAL A 24 10.51 -0.35 13.43
CA VAL A 24 11.17 -1.61 13.05
C VAL A 24 10.54 -2.75 13.83
N GLY A 25 10.03 -3.75 13.11
CA GLY A 25 9.55 -5.00 13.69
C GLY A 25 10.69 -6.00 13.91
N ARG A 26 10.42 -7.05 14.70
CA ARG A 26 11.40 -8.10 15.01
C ARG A 26 11.26 -9.29 14.06
N PHE A 27 11.43 -9.03 12.77
CA PHE A 27 11.41 -10.00 11.67
C PHE A 27 12.45 -9.63 10.63
N ALA A 28 12.85 -10.59 9.79
CA ALA A 28 13.95 -10.39 8.83
C ALA A 28 13.57 -9.49 7.66
N GLN A 29 12.33 -9.63 7.16
CA GLN A 29 11.74 -8.84 6.08
C GLN A 29 10.22 -8.86 6.21
N GLY A 30 9.55 -7.95 5.53
CA GLY A 30 8.12 -7.68 5.64
C GLY A 30 7.86 -6.22 6.00
N MET A 31 6.75 -5.67 5.52
CA MET A 31 6.42 -4.27 5.74
C MET A 31 4.91 -4.05 5.72
N ILE A 32 4.43 -3.23 6.66
CA ILE A 32 3.11 -2.62 6.61
C ILE A 32 3.30 -1.11 6.51
N VAL A 33 2.70 -0.51 5.49
CA VAL A 33 2.57 0.94 5.35
C VAL A 33 1.14 1.33 5.72
N SER A 34 0.97 2.15 6.75
CA SER A 34 -0.35 2.58 7.22
C SER A 34 -0.58 4.07 6.94
N LEU A 35 -1.69 4.37 6.27
CA LEU A 35 -2.14 5.71 5.93
C LEU A 35 -3.49 5.99 6.62
N PRO A 36 -3.48 6.61 7.82
CA PRO A 36 -4.69 7.03 8.49
C PRO A 36 -5.29 8.27 7.80
N LEU A 37 -6.60 8.24 7.54
CA LEU A 37 -7.35 9.27 6.84
C LEU A 37 -8.57 9.70 7.64
N GLN A 38 -8.68 11.01 7.83
CA GLN A 38 -9.88 11.67 8.33
C GLN A 38 -10.78 11.99 7.12
N LEU A 39 -11.69 11.09 6.76
CA LEU A 39 -12.47 11.19 5.52
C LEU A 39 -13.34 12.45 5.46
N TRP A 40 -13.77 12.96 6.62
CA TRP A 40 -14.54 14.19 6.73
C TRP A 40 -13.77 15.45 6.28
N SER A 41 -12.43 15.40 6.25
CA SER A 41 -11.58 16.53 5.81
C SER A 41 -11.21 16.45 4.32
N LEU A 42 -11.50 15.33 3.65
CA LEU A 42 -11.24 15.16 2.24
C LEU A 42 -12.37 15.77 1.39
N SER A 43 -12.01 16.31 0.23
CA SER A 43 -12.98 16.77 -0.77
C SER A 43 -13.95 15.65 -1.14
N GLY A 44 -15.25 15.95 -1.18
CA GLY A 44 -16.30 14.96 -1.47
C GLY A 44 -16.69 14.07 -0.29
N LYS A 45 -15.94 14.10 0.84
CA LYS A 45 -16.23 13.33 2.06
C LYS A 45 -16.49 11.85 1.76
N PRO A 46 -15.54 11.15 1.11
CA PRO A 46 -15.73 9.77 0.67
C PRO A 46 -16.02 8.84 1.85
N SER A 47 -16.76 7.77 1.58
CA SER A 47 -16.88 6.64 2.49
C SER A 47 -15.67 5.72 2.39
N PRO A 48 -15.44 4.82 3.37
CA PRO A 48 -14.43 3.78 3.24
C PRO A 48 -14.60 2.88 2.00
N ALA A 49 -15.85 2.65 1.58
CA ALA A 49 -16.13 1.87 0.37
C ALA A 49 -15.66 2.60 -0.89
N ASP A 50 -15.79 3.93 -0.94
CA ASP A 50 -15.29 4.73 -2.06
C ASP A 50 -13.76 4.61 -2.18
N LEU A 51 -13.03 4.62 -1.06
CA LEU A 51 -11.58 4.40 -1.08
C LEU A 51 -11.22 3.03 -1.66
N GLN A 52 -11.90 1.98 -1.20
CA GLN A 52 -11.65 0.63 -1.69
C GLN A 52 -11.93 0.54 -3.20
N ASN A 53 -13.05 1.12 -3.66
CA ASN A 53 -13.43 1.12 -5.07
C ASN A 53 -12.39 1.85 -5.93
N VAL A 54 -11.86 2.98 -5.46
CA VAL A 54 -10.80 3.71 -6.18
C VAL A 54 -9.53 2.87 -6.31
N TYR A 55 -9.08 2.23 -5.23
CA TYR A 55 -7.91 1.34 -5.30
C TYR A 55 -8.15 0.13 -6.19
N ALA A 56 -9.31 -0.53 -6.05
CA ALA A 56 -9.66 -1.70 -6.83
C ALA A 56 -9.74 -1.37 -8.32
N ALA A 57 -10.37 -0.25 -8.69
CA ALA A 57 -10.44 0.20 -10.07
C ALA A 57 -9.07 0.60 -10.64
N PHE A 58 -8.23 1.25 -9.85
CA PHE A 58 -6.91 1.69 -10.29
C PHE A 58 -5.96 0.52 -10.56
N TYR A 59 -6.02 -0.52 -9.74
CA TYR A 59 -5.16 -1.70 -9.84
C TYR A 59 -5.82 -2.88 -10.57
N ASP A 60 -7.01 -2.68 -11.17
CA ASP A 60 -7.69 -3.72 -11.92
C ASP A 60 -6.82 -4.21 -13.08
N GLY A 61 -6.74 -5.54 -13.25
CA GLY A 61 -5.88 -6.19 -14.24
C GLY A 61 -4.38 -6.13 -13.95
N GLY A 62 -3.93 -5.47 -12.87
CA GLY A 62 -2.52 -5.44 -12.47
C GLY A 62 -2.06 -6.78 -11.87
N PRO A 63 -0.86 -7.29 -12.21
CA PRO A 63 -0.45 -8.63 -11.79
C PRO A 63 -0.02 -8.71 -10.31
N PHE A 64 0.47 -7.59 -9.76
CA PHE A 64 1.18 -7.58 -8.48
C PHE A 64 0.47 -6.88 -7.33
N VAL A 65 -0.68 -6.24 -7.57
CA VAL A 65 -1.39 -5.49 -6.54
C VAL A 65 -2.77 -6.08 -6.35
N THR A 66 -3.08 -6.45 -5.12
CA THR A 66 -4.40 -6.94 -4.73
C THR A 66 -5.06 -5.94 -3.80
N VAL A 67 -6.37 -5.78 -3.92
CA VAL A 67 -7.17 -4.93 -3.03
C VAL A 67 -8.18 -5.83 -2.34
N SER A 68 -8.05 -5.95 -1.02
CA SER A 68 -8.95 -6.79 -0.23
C SER A 68 -10.37 -6.26 -0.23
N ALA A 69 -11.33 -7.17 -0.07
CA ALA A 69 -12.72 -6.82 0.19
C ALA A 69 -12.84 -5.95 1.46
N ALA A 70 -13.89 -5.13 1.55
CA ALA A 70 -14.15 -4.25 2.68
C ALA A 70 -14.02 -4.99 4.01
N SER A 71 -13.07 -4.58 4.84
CA SER A 71 -12.81 -5.18 6.15
C SER A 71 -13.23 -4.22 7.27
N ALA A 72 -13.88 -4.77 8.30
CA ALA A 72 -14.21 -4.02 9.51
C ALA A 72 -12.92 -3.54 10.21
N ALA A 73 -12.98 -2.40 10.90
CA ALA A 73 -11.82 -1.82 11.59
C ALA A 73 -11.11 -2.81 12.54
N ASP A 74 -11.85 -3.66 13.23
CA ASP A 74 -11.31 -4.64 14.18
C ASP A 74 -10.45 -5.73 13.50
N ALA A 75 -10.64 -5.96 12.19
CA ALA A 75 -9.84 -6.93 11.44
C ALA A 75 -8.39 -6.46 11.22
N MET A 76 -8.09 -5.17 11.44
CA MET A 76 -6.74 -4.61 11.30
C MET A 76 -5.74 -5.27 12.26
N ALA A 77 -6.21 -5.78 13.41
CA ALA A 77 -5.36 -6.48 14.38
C ALA A 77 -4.71 -7.77 13.85
N ASN A 78 -5.23 -8.30 12.73
CA ASN A 78 -4.76 -9.55 12.12
C ASN A 78 -3.82 -9.31 10.92
N LEU A 79 -3.37 -8.08 10.68
CA LEU A 79 -2.39 -7.82 9.63
C LEU A 79 -1.03 -8.39 10.02
N ASP A 80 -0.55 -9.31 9.19
CA ASP A 80 0.77 -9.90 9.32
C ASP A 80 1.75 -9.20 8.35
N PRO A 81 2.80 -8.52 8.84
CA PRO A 81 3.80 -7.87 7.98
C PRO A 81 4.59 -8.85 7.13
N GLU A 82 4.67 -10.13 7.51
CA GLU A 82 5.45 -11.16 6.83
C GLU A 82 4.63 -11.95 5.79
N ALA A 83 3.32 -11.68 5.68
CA ALA A 83 2.37 -12.46 4.88
C ALA A 83 2.73 -12.57 3.39
N LEU A 84 3.50 -11.62 2.86
CA LEU A 84 3.91 -11.55 1.45
C LEU A 84 5.42 -11.71 1.24
N ASN A 85 6.15 -12.17 2.26
CA ASN A 85 7.58 -12.39 2.18
C ASN A 85 7.95 -13.37 1.05
N GLY A 86 9.03 -13.05 0.33
CA GLY A 86 9.51 -13.80 -0.83
C GLY A 86 8.72 -13.53 -2.12
N THR A 87 7.83 -12.55 -2.13
CA THR A 87 7.00 -12.22 -3.31
C THR A 87 7.21 -10.77 -3.78
N ASN A 88 6.73 -10.49 -4.98
CA ASN A 88 6.56 -9.16 -5.57
C ASN A 88 5.11 -8.65 -5.39
N GLN A 89 4.29 -9.33 -4.59
CA GLN A 89 2.91 -8.92 -4.33
C GLN A 89 2.86 -7.73 -3.36
N LEU A 90 1.82 -6.92 -3.52
CA LEU A 90 1.38 -5.91 -2.57
C LEU A 90 -0.11 -6.09 -2.32
N ALA A 91 -0.51 -6.17 -1.04
CA ALA A 91 -1.92 -6.24 -0.65
C ALA A 91 -2.36 -4.93 0.01
N ILE A 92 -3.38 -4.30 -0.57
CA ILE A 92 -4.03 -3.11 -0.02
C ILE A 92 -5.28 -3.53 0.75
N HIS A 93 -5.40 -3.03 1.97
CA HIS A 93 -6.54 -3.21 2.85
C HIS A 93 -7.10 -1.85 3.25
N VAL A 94 -8.42 -1.73 3.27
CA VAL A 94 -9.11 -0.53 3.75
C VAL A 94 -9.92 -0.89 5.00
N PHE A 95 -9.53 -0.31 6.13
CA PHE A 95 -10.20 -0.48 7.42
C PHE A 95 -11.00 0.79 7.74
N GLY A 96 -12.32 0.70 7.71
CA GLY A 96 -13.20 1.85 7.81
C GLY A 96 -13.99 1.94 9.12
N ASN A 97 -14.16 3.15 9.64
CA ASN A 97 -15.22 3.52 10.57
C ASN A 97 -16.10 4.59 9.93
N ALA A 98 -17.14 4.17 9.22
CA ALA A 98 -18.04 5.07 8.49
C ALA A 98 -18.78 6.04 9.42
N GLN A 99 -19.15 5.61 10.63
CA GLN A 99 -19.86 6.45 11.61
C GLN A 99 -19.00 7.63 12.08
N ARG A 100 -17.68 7.44 12.16
CA ARG A 100 -16.72 8.48 12.55
C ARG A 100 -16.05 9.18 11.37
N GLY A 101 -16.39 8.79 10.14
CA GLY A 101 -15.75 9.34 8.93
C GLY A 101 -14.24 9.12 8.91
N GLN A 102 -13.79 7.91 9.27
CA GLN A 102 -12.37 7.57 9.40
C GLN A 102 -12.05 6.30 8.62
N ALA A 103 -10.83 6.22 8.09
CA ALA A 103 -10.28 4.98 7.58
C ALA A 103 -8.78 4.90 7.82
N VAL A 104 -8.25 3.69 7.82
CA VAL A 104 -6.82 3.42 7.66
C VAL A 104 -6.65 2.56 6.43
N VAL A 105 -5.85 3.03 5.48
CA VAL A 105 -5.41 2.21 4.35
C VAL A 105 -4.08 1.58 4.75
N CYS A 106 -3.98 0.26 4.65
CA CYS A 106 -2.74 -0.47 4.91
C CYS A 106 -2.26 -1.17 3.64
N ALA A 107 -0.99 -1.03 3.31
CA ALA A 107 -0.33 -1.84 2.29
C ALA A 107 0.63 -2.82 2.97
N VAL A 108 0.48 -4.11 2.68
CA VAL A 108 1.41 -5.17 3.08
C VAL A 108 2.26 -5.52 1.87
N LEU A 109 3.57 -5.68 2.07
CA LEU A 109 4.51 -6.09 1.02
C LEU A 109 5.81 -6.62 1.64
N ASP A 110 6.58 -7.38 0.85
CA ASP A 110 7.98 -7.65 1.14
C ASP A 110 8.83 -6.41 0.81
N ASN A 111 9.57 -5.88 1.79
CA ASN A 111 10.44 -4.72 1.59
C ASN A 111 11.70 -5.00 0.76
N LEU A 112 12.17 -6.25 0.69
CA LEU A 112 13.29 -6.68 -0.15
C LEU A 112 12.81 -7.12 -1.54
N GLY A 113 11.61 -7.70 -1.61
CA GLY A 113 10.89 -8.05 -2.84
C GLY A 113 10.28 -6.82 -3.51
N LYS A 114 8.95 -6.68 -3.43
CA LYS A 114 8.19 -5.56 -4.01
C LYS A 114 8.66 -4.17 -3.58
N GLY A 115 9.21 -4.05 -2.38
CA GLY A 115 9.76 -2.78 -1.88
C GLY A 115 11.13 -2.40 -2.46
N ALA A 116 11.80 -3.32 -3.17
CA ALA A 116 13.12 -3.08 -3.74
C ALA A 116 13.41 -3.91 -5.00
N SER A 117 13.99 -5.10 -4.83
CA SER A 117 14.59 -5.85 -5.94
C SER A 117 13.56 -6.41 -6.93
N GLY A 118 12.41 -6.88 -6.45
CA GLY A 118 11.32 -7.37 -7.29
C GLY A 118 10.75 -6.26 -8.19
N GLN A 119 10.53 -5.07 -7.62
CA GLN A 119 10.11 -3.89 -8.39
C GLN A 119 11.15 -3.47 -9.44
N ALA A 120 12.44 -3.58 -9.12
CA ALA A 120 13.51 -3.28 -10.08
C ALA A 120 13.49 -4.26 -11.27
N VAL A 121 13.30 -5.56 -11.02
CA VAL A 121 13.16 -6.57 -12.08
C VAL A 121 11.88 -6.35 -12.89
N GLN A 122 10.76 -6.01 -12.23
CA GLN A 122 9.50 -5.68 -12.91
C GLN A 122 9.69 -4.51 -13.90
N ASN A 123 10.32 -3.42 -13.44
CA ASN A 123 10.66 -2.29 -14.29
C ASN A 123 11.58 -2.70 -15.45
N MET A 124 12.57 -3.55 -15.19
CA MET A 124 13.49 -4.05 -16.22
C MET A 124 12.77 -4.88 -17.29
N ASN A 125 11.84 -5.76 -16.88
CA ASN A 125 11.03 -6.54 -17.82
C ASN A 125 10.27 -5.61 -18.77
N LEU A 126 9.59 -4.59 -18.22
CA LEU A 126 8.87 -3.59 -19.02
C LEU A 126 9.82 -2.83 -19.98
N MET A 127 10.98 -2.39 -19.49
CA MET A 127 11.96 -1.67 -20.31
C MET A 127 12.54 -2.50 -21.44
N LEU A 128 12.69 -3.81 -21.25
CA LEU A 128 13.26 -4.75 -22.23
C LEU A 128 12.21 -5.41 -23.13
N GLY A 129 10.92 -5.15 -22.90
CA GLY A 129 9.82 -5.74 -23.66
C GLY A 129 9.53 -7.20 -23.32
N PHE A 130 9.92 -7.65 -22.11
CA PHE A 130 9.51 -8.95 -21.59
C PHE A 130 8.14 -8.86 -20.91
N GLU A 131 7.53 -10.02 -20.65
CA GLU A 131 6.36 -10.11 -19.76
C GLU A 131 6.69 -9.48 -18.41
N GLU A 132 5.82 -8.58 -17.94
CA GLU A 132 6.03 -7.84 -16.69
C GLU A 132 6.34 -8.76 -15.50
N THR A 133 5.73 -9.95 -15.50
CA THR A 133 5.83 -10.96 -14.44
C THR A 133 7.02 -11.92 -14.57
N ALA A 134 7.84 -11.79 -15.61
CA ALA A 134 8.94 -12.72 -15.85
C ALA A 134 9.93 -12.75 -14.67
N GLY A 135 10.16 -13.93 -14.10
CA GLY A 135 11.08 -14.13 -12.98
C GLY A 135 10.61 -13.57 -11.64
N LEU A 136 9.33 -13.25 -11.51
CA LEU A 136 8.71 -12.71 -10.31
C LEU A 136 7.55 -13.60 -9.86
N THR A 137 7.38 -13.72 -8.54
CA THR A 137 6.31 -14.48 -7.88
C THR A 137 5.54 -13.58 -6.94
#